data_AF-A0A3L7NVM4-F1
#
_entry.id   AF-A0A3L7NVM4-F1
#
_cell.length_a   1.000
_cell.length_b   1.000
_cell.length_c   1.000
_cell.angle_alpha   90.00
_cell.angle_beta   90.00
_cell.angle_gamma   90.00
#
_symmetry.space_group_name_H-M   'P 1'
#
loop_
_entity.id
_entity.type
_entity.pdbx_description
1 polymer ?
#
loop_
_entity_poly.entity_id
_entity_poly.type
_entity_poly.pdbx_seq_one_letter_code
_entity_poly.pdbx_strand_id
1 'polypeptide(L)'
;MSRFEIMSQTATGRRQALVWSGNGECRDDQPGFQPRKLPILGHGFATLQSTSFTSGCGGLDWKSRGIVRGKVKTGGKLLTTGNVMFVNKDGISTSSTISVDGEYNMVDAPLGECTVTVVVNKLPTDPGVRARLSGKGSGPKMPEGPKMPGTEVVPDSPPLPSAPSIPKIIVPIDDKYAKPETSGLKFTVIKGEQTYDIEL
;
A
#
# COMPACT_ATOMS: atom_id res chain seq x y z
N MET A 1 25.97 -24.82 -17.01
CA MET A 1 26.20 -24.74 -15.55
C MET A 1 27.14 -23.57 -15.29
N SER A 2 26.59 -22.37 -15.04
CA SER A 2 27.38 -21.18 -14.73
C SER A 2 26.80 -20.52 -13.49
N ARG A 3 27.59 -20.56 -12.41
CA ARG A 3 27.32 -19.96 -11.12
C ARG A 3 27.85 -18.52 -11.18
N PHE A 4 26.96 -17.54 -11.25
CA PHE A 4 27.32 -16.12 -11.17
C PHE A 4 27.34 -15.71 -9.70
N GLU A 5 28.52 -15.37 -9.19
CA GLU A 5 28.73 -14.90 -7.83
C GLU A 5 29.05 -13.40 -7.91
N ILE A 6 28.09 -12.54 -7.54
CA ILE A 6 28.27 -11.08 -7.50
C ILE A 6 28.68 -10.71 -6.08
N MET A 7 29.97 -10.40 -5.88
CA MET A 7 30.49 -9.80 -4.65
C MET A 7 30.28 -8.28 -4.69
N SER A 8 29.37 -7.77 -3.87
CA SER A 8 29.29 -6.35 -3.53
C SER A 8 29.93 -6.13 -2.16
N GLN A 9 31.04 -5.39 -2.13
CA GLN A 9 31.71 -4.98 -0.89
C GLN A 9 31.06 -3.70 -0.38
N THR A 10 30.41 -3.77 0.79
CA THR A 10 30.05 -2.58 1.58
C THR A 10 30.88 -2.57 2.86
N ALA A 11 31.57 -1.46 3.06
CA ALA A 11 32.50 -1.19 4.15
C ALA A 11 31.76 -0.88 5.46
N THR A 12 31.02 -1.83 6.02
CA THR A 12 30.66 -1.81 7.45
C THR A 12 30.39 -3.24 7.89
N GLY A 13 31.33 -3.82 8.64
CA GLY A 13 31.29 -5.20 9.07
C GLY A 13 30.12 -5.53 9.99
N ARG A 14 29.05 -6.09 9.42
CA ARG A 14 28.18 -7.08 10.05
C ARG A 14 27.59 -7.97 8.96
N ARG A 15 28.14 -9.18 8.84
CA ARG A 15 27.57 -10.25 8.03
C ARG A 15 26.32 -10.76 8.75
N GLN A 16 25.14 -10.52 8.20
CA GLN A 16 23.99 -11.38 8.46
C GLN A 16 23.71 -12.19 7.19
N ALA A 17 23.78 -13.51 7.33
CA ALA A 17 23.41 -14.43 6.27
C ALA A 17 21.88 -14.43 6.16
N LEU A 18 21.34 -13.92 5.05
CA LEU A 18 19.94 -14.11 4.69
C LEU A 18 19.78 -15.52 4.13
N VAL A 19 19.29 -16.43 4.97
CA VAL A 19 18.82 -17.76 4.57
C VAL A 19 17.38 -17.61 4.06
N TRP A 20 17.17 -17.88 2.77
CA TRP A 20 15.84 -17.95 2.18
C TRP A 20 15.26 -19.36 2.43
N SER A 21 14.34 -19.48 3.40
CA SER A 21 13.54 -20.70 3.57
C SER A 21 12.23 -20.53 2.83
N GLY A 22 12.05 -21.32 1.76
CA GLY A 22 10.86 -21.33 0.91
C GLY A 22 9.68 -22.05 1.54
N ASN A 23 9.06 -21.46 2.55
CA ASN A 23 7.70 -21.79 2.97
C ASN A 23 6.96 -20.50 3.33
N GLY A 24 5.77 -20.32 2.76
CA GLY A 24 4.92 -19.14 2.89
C GLY A 24 4.32 -18.97 4.28
N GLU A 25 5.16 -18.66 5.26
CA GLU A 25 4.77 -18.09 6.54
C GLU A 25 5.43 -16.72 6.66
N CYS A 26 4.63 -15.67 6.53
CA CYS A 26 5.02 -14.32 6.92
C CYS A 26 5.15 -14.30 8.45
N ARG A 27 6.33 -14.64 8.96
CA ARG A 27 6.71 -14.31 10.33
C ARG A 27 7.15 -12.85 10.34
N ASP A 28 6.37 -12.03 11.04
CA ASP A 28 6.77 -10.70 11.52
C ASP A 28 8.01 -10.84 12.43
N ASP A 29 9.20 -10.83 11.83
CA ASP A 29 10.46 -10.65 12.55
C ASP A 29 10.69 -9.15 12.72
N GLN A 30 10.13 -8.59 13.80
CA GLN A 30 10.46 -7.22 14.21
C GLN A 30 11.89 -7.20 14.77
N PRO A 31 12.83 -6.40 14.21
CA PRO A 31 14.11 -6.18 14.83
C PRO A 31 13.91 -5.40 16.14
N GLY A 32 14.10 -6.10 17.26
CA GLY A 32 14.04 -5.54 18.60
C GLY A 32 14.90 -4.29 18.74
N PHE A 33 14.23 -3.14 18.85
CA PHE A 33 14.83 -1.88 19.21
C PHE A 33 15.21 -1.94 20.69
N GLN A 34 16.46 -2.29 20.97
CA GLN A 34 17.01 -2.26 22.31
C GLN A 34 17.05 -0.81 22.81
N PRO A 35 16.30 -0.44 23.88
CA PRO A 35 16.41 0.90 24.45
C PRO A 35 17.81 1.07 25.03
N ARG A 36 18.55 2.06 24.53
CA ARG A 36 19.82 2.47 25.14
C ARG A 36 19.54 2.94 26.56
N LYS A 37 19.99 2.15 27.54
CA LYS A 37 20.07 2.53 28.95
C LYS A 37 20.87 3.83 29.07
N LEU A 38 20.19 4.92 29.39
CA LEU A 38 20.82 6.12 29.94
C LEU A 38 21.20 5.82 31.40
N PRO A 39 22.42 6.14 31.86
CA PRO A 39 22.77 6.02 33.26
C PRO A 39 22.04 7.10 34.06
N ILE A 40 21.03 6.66 34.82
CA ILE A 40 20.29 7.47 35.78
C ILE A 40 21.21 7.66 36.99
N LEU A 41 21.86 8.82 37.07
CA LEU A 41 22.56 9.26 38.27
C LEU A 41 21.48 9.61 39.31
N GLY A 42 21.46 8.83 40.39
CA GLY A 42 20.34 8.75 41.32
C GLY A 42 20.07 10.02 42.12
N HIS A 43 18.85 10.10 42.63
CA HIS A 43 18.49 10.54 43.98
C HIS A 43 17.22 9.78 44.37
N GLY A 44 17.25 9.14 45.54
CA GLY A 44 16.23 8.20 45.98
C GLY A 44 14.88 8.86 46.24
N PHE A 45 13.82 8.12 45.94
CA PHE A 45 12.58 8.20 46.70
C PHE A 45 11.88 6.83 46.62
N ALA A 46 11.88 6.13 47.74
CA ALA A 46 11.21 4.87 47.93
C ALA A 46 9.72 5.13 48.20
N THR A 47 8.84 4.67 47.30
CA THR A 47 7.46 4.32 47.65
C THR A 47 7.01 3.13 46.82
N LEU A 48 6.76 2.06 47.57
CA LEU A 48 6.15 0.79 47.21
C LEU A 48 4.69 1.00 46.77
N GLN A 49 4.35 0.73 45.51
CA GLN A 49 2.96 0.46 45.11
C GLN A 49 2.90 -0.62 44.03
N SER A 50 2.54 -1.83 44.48
CA SER A 50 1.99 -2.89 43.65
C SER A 50 0.68 -2.42 43.03
N THR A 51 0.64 -2.29 41.71
CA THR A 51 -0.62 -2.21 40.97
C THR A 51 -0.56 -3.17 39.80
N SER A 52 -1.46 -4.13 39.84
CA SER A 52 -1.62 -5.24 38.93
C SER A 52 -1.72 -4.77 37.48
N PHE A 53 -0.79 -5.21 36.64
CA PHE A 53 -1.04 -5.29 35.20
C PHE A 53 -1.90 -6.53 34.96
N THR A 54 -3.20 -6.34 35.14
CA THR A 54 -4.22 -7.21 34.57
C THR A 54 -3.94 -7.31 33.08
N SER A 55 -3.77 -8.53 32.60
CA SER A 55 -3.79 -8.96 31.21
C SER A 55 -4.94 -8.29 30.48
N GLY A 56 -4.64 -7.14 29.85
CA GLY A 56 -5.50 -6.52 28.88
C GLY A 56 -5.72 -7.52 27.76
N CYS A 57 -6.97 -7.96 27.64
CA CYS A 57 -7.47 -8.71 26.51
C CYS A 57 -6.93 -8.06 25.23
N GLY A 58 -6.19 -8.83 24.42
CA GLY A 58 -5.71 -8.44 23.09
C GLY A 58 -6.88 -8.26 22.13
N GLY A 59 -7.66 -7.22 22.36
CA GLY A 59 -8.75 -6.78 21.52
C GLY A 59 -8.19 -6.04 20.31
N LEU A 60 -7.39 -6.75 19.50
CA LEU A 60 -7.19 -6.57 18.06
C LEU A 60 -7.81 -5.26 17.54
N ASP A 61 -7.02 -4.18 17.59
CA ASP A 61 -7.39 -2.79 17.37
C ASP A 61 -7.81 -2.48 15.90
N TRP A 62 -8.15 -3.49 15.09
CA TRP A 62 -8.69 -3.32 13.73
C TRP A 62 -10.03 -2.58 13.72
N LYS A 63 -10.69 -2.36 14.86
CA LYS A 63 -11.91 -1.52 14.95
C LYS A 63 -11.63 -0.02 15.00
N SER A 64 -10.37 0.38 15.14
CA SER A 64 -9.96 1.78 15.13
C SER A 64 -9.56 2.17 13.70
N ARG A 65 -10.56 2.25 12.81
CA ARG A 65 -10.41 2.66 11.41
C ARG A 65 -11.27 3.90 11.16
N GLY A 66 -10.73 4.85 10.40
CA GLY A 66 -11.42 6.06 9.97
C GLY A 66 -11.93 5.94 8.54
N ILE A 67 -12.95 6.73 8.21
CA ILE A 67 -13.44 6.88 6.84
C ILE A 67 -12.97 8.24 6.32
N VAL A 68 -12.13 8.24 5.30
CA VAL A 68 -11.61 9.45 4.66
C VAL A 68 -12.10 9.52 3.23
N ARG A 69 -12.76 10.61 2.87
CA ARG A 69 -13.23 10.90 1.52
C ARG A 69 -12.61 12.20 1.04
N GLY A 70 -12.52 12.39 -0.26
CA GLY A 70 -12.07 13.67 -0.80
C GLY A 70 -11.77 13.60 -2.27
N LYS A 71 -11.22 14.71 -2.80
CA LYS A 71 -10.83 14.83 -4.19
C LYS A 71 -9.32 14.99 -4.32
N VAL A 72 -8.75 14.46 -5.39
CA VAL A 72 -7.34 14.65 -5.73
C VAL A 72 -7.22 15.58 -6.93
N LYS A 73 -6.48 16.67 -6.76
CA LYS A 73 -6.15 17.64 -7.80
C LYS A 73 -4.64 17.78 -7.92
N THR A 74 -4.17 18.04 -9.14
CA THR A 74 -2.76 18.34 -9.43
C THR A 74 -2.70 19.53 -10.35
N GLY A 75 -2.07 20.63 -9.92
CA GLY A 75 -1.97 21.86 -10.72
C GLY A 75 -3.34 22.37 -11.24
N GLY A 76 -4.38 22.29 -10.41
CA GLY A 76 -5.75 22.71 -10.75
C GLY A 76 -6.55 21.74 -11.62
N LYS A 77 -5.99 20.57 -11.99
CA LYS A 77 -6.69 19.52 -12.75
C LYS A 77 -7.07 18.35 -11.85
N LEU A 78 -8.27 17.80 -12.04
CA LEU A 78 -8.71 16.61 -11.33
C LEU A 78 -7.92 15.38 -11.80
N LEU A 79 -7.51 14.56 -10.84
CA LEU A 79 -6.75 13.35 -11.10
C LEU A 79 -7.71 12.17 -11.30
N THR A 80 -7.94 11.77 -12.56
CA THR A 80 -8.98 10.79 -12.91
C THR A 80 -8.54 9.33 -12.78
N THR A 81 -7.29 9.09 -12.40
CA THR A 81 -6.70 7.75 -12.29
C THR A 81 -5.55 7.73 -11.30
N GLY A 82 -5.40 6.63 -10.58
CA GLY A 82 -4.34 6.42 -9.60
C GLY A 82 -4.86 5.78 -8.32
N ASN A 83 -3.96 5.64 -7.35
CA ASN A 83 -4.27 5.16 -6.01
C ASN A 83 -3.74 6.16 -4.98
N VAL A 84 -4.53 6.42 -3.94
CA VAL A 84 -4.10 7.13 -2.74
C VAL A 84 -3.72 6.08 -1.70
N MET A 85 -2.56 6.24 -1.06
CA MET A 85 -2.10 5.37 0.00
C MET A 85 -1.75 6.18 1.26
N PHE A 86 -2.32 5.77 2.38
CA PHE A 86 -2.07 6.35 3.70
C PHE A 86 -1.12 5.42 4.45
N VAL A 87 -0.03 5.96 5.00
CA VAL A 87 0.96 5.22 5.77
C VAL A 87 1.10 5.85 7.15
N ASN A 88 0.79 5.11 8.20
CA ASN A 88 0.94 5.58 9.58
C ASN A 88 2.39 5.42 10.07
N LYS A 89 2.74 6.05 11.19
CA LYS A 89 4.04 5.89 11.87
C LYS A 89 4.35 4.44 12.24
N ASP A 90 3.31 3.62 12.47
CA ASP A 90 3.43 2.20 12.78
C ASP A 90 3.73 1.33 11.54
N GLY A 91 3.84 1.91 10.34
CA GLY A 91 4.07 1.20 9.09
C GLY A 91 2.83 0.53 8.49
N ILE A 92 1.67 0.66 9.14
CA ILE A 92 0.38 0.22 8.60
C ILE A 92 0.01 1.11 7.42
N SER A 93 -0.31 0.48 6.28
CA SER A 93 -0.72 1.19 5.07
C SER A 93 -2.04 0.67 4.51
N THR A 94 -2.86 1.61 4.03
CA THR A 94 -4.09 1.31 3.30
C THR A 94 -4.07 2.08 1.99
N SER A 95 -4.56 1.46 0.91
CA SER A 95 -4.69 2.09 -0.40
C SER A 95 -6.15 2.12 -0.86
N SER A 96 -6.51 3.16 -1.62
CA SER A 96 -7.82 3.29 -2.26
C SER A 96 -7.65 3.83 -3.67
N THR A 97 -8.47 3.36 -4.58
CA THR A 97 -8.46 3.78 -5.98
C THR A 97 -9.21 5.09 -6.15
N ILE A 98 -8.69 5.93 -7.04
CA ILE A 98 -9.27 7.22 -7.37
C ILE A 98 -10.26 7.02 -8.52
N SER A 99 -11.45 7.60 -8.37
CA SER A 99 -12.52 7.56 -9.37
C SER A 99 -12.26 8.52 -10.52
N VAL A 100 -13.04 8.37 -11.60
CA VAL A 100 -12.95 9.22 -12.80
C VAL A 100 -13.19 10.71 -12.51
N ASP A 101 -13.98 11.02 -11.48
CA ASP A 101 -14.28 12.38 -11.03
C ASP A 101 -13.17 12.97 -10.14
N GLY A 102 -12.10 12.22 -9.90
CA GLY A 102 -11.02 12.56 -8.96
C GLY A 102 -11.38 12.33 -7.50
N GLU A 103 -12.52 11.70 -7.22
CA GLU A 103 -12.95 11.36 -5.87
C GLU A 103 -12.32 10.05 -5.39
N TYR A 104 -11.92 10.00 -4.13
CA TYR A 104 -11.47 8.78 -3.47
C TYR A 104 -12.29 8.53 -2.20
N ASN A 105 -12.50 7.26 -1.88
CA ASN A 105 -13.21 6.83 -0.68
C ASN A 105 -12.40 5.75 0.02
N MET A 106 -11.87 6.07 1.20
CA MET A 106 -11.10 5.15 2.02
C MET A 106 -11.89 4.84 3.29
N VAL A 107 -12.44 3.62 3.38
CA VAL A 107 -13.27 3.17 4.51
C VAL A 107 -12.45 2.60 5.67
N ASP A 108 -11.14 2.42 5.46
CA ASP A 108 -10.21 1.70 6.32
C ASP A 108 -8.91 2.48 6.53
N ALA A 109 -9.02 3.78 6.81
CA ALA A 109 -7.83 4.58 7.08
C ALA A 109 -7.32 4.28 8.50
N PRO A 110 -6.01 4.01 8.69
CA PRO A 110 -5.45 3.86 10.02
C PRO A 110 -5.59 5.17 10.81
N LEU A 111 -5.96 5.08 12.09
CA LEU A 111 -6.09 6.27 12.94
C LEU A 111 -4.72 6.80 13.38
N GLY A 112 -4.60 8.12 13.46
CA GLY A 112 -3.37 8.80 13.86
C GLY A 112 -2.71 9.58 12.72
N GLU A 113 -1.45 9.97 12.94
CA GLU A 113 -0.67 10.75 11.98
C GLU A 113 -0.25 9.89 10.77
N CYS A 114 -0.91 10.10 9.65
CA CYS A 114 -0.63 9.41 8.40
C CYS A 114 0.12 10.30 7.42
N THR A 115 1.00 9.67 6.65
CA THR A 115 1.62 10.25 5.47
C THR A 115 0.83 9.84 4.25
N VAL A 116 0.41 10.81 3.44
CA VAL A 116 -0.44 10.57 2.26
C VAL A 116 0.44 10.50 1.02
N THR A 117 0.28 9.44 0.24
CA THR A 117 0.99 9.22 -1.01
C THR A 117 0.00 9.03 -2.13
N VAL A 118 0.34 9.53 -3.31
CA VAL A 118 -0.49 9.37 -4.51
C VAL A 118 0.37 8.73 -5.58
N VAL A 119 -0.05 7.56 -6.04
CA VAL A 119 0.65 6.78 -7.06
C VAL A 119 -0.23 6.74 -8.29
N VAL A 120 0.26 7.30 -9.39
CA VAL A 120 -0.37 7.16 -10.71
C VAL A 120 0.45 6.18 -11.51
N ASN A 121 -0.20 5.10 -11.94
CA ASN A 121 0.41 4.16 -12.86
C ASN A 121 0.57 4.85 -14.21
N LYS A 122 1.79 5.34 -14.50
CA LYS A 122 2.17 5.83 -15.82
C LYS A 122 2.01 4.65 -16.78
N LEU A 123 1.01 4.70 -17.66
CA LEU A 123 0.95 3.73 -18.75
C LEU A 123 2.25 3.88 -19.55
N PRO A 124 2.95 2.77 -19.85
CA PRO A 124 4.13 2.86 -20.69
C PRO A 124 3.72 3.47 -22.03
N THR A 125 4.24 4.67 -22.33
CA THR A 125 4.01 5.38 -23.59
C THR A 125 4.68 4.66 -24.77
N ASP A 126 5.49 3.64 -24.50
CA ASP A 126 6.13 2.85 -25.54
C ASP A 126 5.07 2.14 -26.41
N PRO A 127 4.99 2.48 -27.71
CA PRO A 127 3.98 1.92 -28.60
C PRO A 127 4.11 0.39 -28.74
N GLY A 128 5.31 -0.18 -28.55
CA GLY A 128 5.55 -1.62 -28.61
C GLY A 128 4.97 -2.35 -27.41
N VAL A 129 5.04 -1.76 -26.22
CA VAL A 129 4.43 -2.33 -24.99
C VAL A 129 2.91 -2.26 -25.06
N ARG A 130 2.37 -1.14 -25.56
CA ARG A 130 0.93 -0.97 -25.73
C ARG A 130 0.33 -1.95 -26.74
N ALA A 131 1.01 -2.22 -27.85
CA ALA A 131 0.56 -3.20 -28.85
C ALA A 131 0.53 -4.64 -28.30
N ARG A 132 1.44 -4.97 -27.37
CA ARG A 132 1.48 -6.27 -26.69
C ARG A 132 0.40 -6.40 -25.62
N LEU A 133 0.15 -5.34 -24.85
CA LEU A 133 -0.90 -5.29 -23.82
C LEU A 133 -2.31 -5.20 -24.42
N SER A 134 -2.49 -4.59 -25.60
CA SER A 134 -3.81 -4.47 -26.23
C SER A 134 -4.33 -5.76 -26.87
N GLY A 135 -3.69 -6.92 -26.63
CA GLY A 135 -4.14 -8.22 -27.13
C GLY A 135 -4.13 -8.39 -28.66
N LYS A 136 -3.66 -7.37 -29.39
CA LYS A 136 -3.53 -7.37 -30.85
C LYS A 136 -2.18 -7.90 -31.33
N GLY A 137 -1.25 -8.13 -30.40
CA GLY A 137 -0.04 -8.87 -30.64
C GLY A 137 -0.37 -10.36 -30.81
N SER A 138 -0.03 -10.89 -31.97
CA SER A 138 -0.02 -12.31 -32.34
C SER A 138 0.82 -13.13 -31.36
N GLY A 139 0.28 -13.42 -30.18
CA GLY A 139 0.82 -14.45 -29.29
C GLY A 139 0.74 -15.80 -30.00
N PRO A 140 1.71 -16.71 -29.77
CA PRO A 140 1.63 -18.07 -30.29
C PRO A 140 0.29 -18.67 -29.84
N LYS A 141 -0.53 -19.07 -30.82
CA LYS A 141 -1.83 -19.70 -30.65
C LYS A 141 -1.65 -20.83 -29.64
N MET A 142 -2.14 -20.67 -28.41
CA MET A 142 -2.06 -21.75 -27.43
C MET A 142 -2.79 -22.95 -28.06
N PRO A 143 -2.16 -24.13 -28.09
CA PRO A 143 -2.81 -25.33 -28.58
C PRO A 143 -4.07 -25.56 -27.74
N GLU A 144 -5.15 -25.89 -28.43
CA GLU A 144 -6.46 -26.13 -27.83
C GLU A 144 -6.31 -27.18 -26.72
N GLY A 145 -6.35 -26.73 -25.46
CA GLY A 145 -6.33 -27.63 -24.32
C GLY A 145 -7.54 -28.56 -24.38
N PRO A 146 -7.44 -29.79 -23.82
CA PRO A 146 -8.54 -30.74 -23.81
C PRO A 146 -9.79 -30.11 -23.19
N LYS A 147 -10.86 -29.99 -23.99
CA LYS A 147 -12.17 -29.49 -23.56
C LYS A 147 -12.65 -30.35 -22.39
N MET A 148 -12.71 -29.77 -21.20
CA MET A 148 -13.37 -30.40 -20.07
C MET A 148 -14.88 -30.48 -20.37
N PRO A 149 -15.48 -31.68 -20.45
CA PRO A 149 -16.92 -31.83 -20.56
C PRO A 149 -17.54 -31.56 -19.19
N GLY A 150 -18.41 -30.56 -19.07
CA GLY A 150 -19.25 -30.42 -17.86
C GLY A 150 -19.49 -29.02 -17.31
N THR A 151 -19.16 -27.92 -18.00
CA THR A 151 -19.66 -26.60 -17.59
C THR A 151 -21.08 -26.42 -18.11
N GLU A 152 -22.04 -26.86 -17.30
CA GLU A 152 -23.45 -26.57 -17.41
C GLU A 152 -23.65 -25.04 -17.46
N VAL A 153 -24.22 -24.57 -18.56
CA VAL A 153 -24.44 -23.15 -18.85
C VAL A 153 -25.60 -22.70 -17.97
N VAL A 154 -25.31 -22.01 -16.87
CA VAL A 154 -26.34 -21.38 -16.03
C VAL A 154 -26.87 -20.14 -16.78
N PRO A 155 -28.12 -20.13 -17.27
CA PRO A 155 -28.62 -19.09 -18.15
C PRO A 155 -29.47 -18.10 -17.34
N ASP A 156 -28.88 -17.26 -16.49
CA ASP A 156 -29.58 -16.08 -15.92
C ASP A 156 -28.64 -15.18 -15.08
N SER A 157 -27.49 -14.80 -15.63
CA SER A 157 -26.71 -13.72 -15.03
C SER A 157 -27.25 -12.38 -15.53
N PRO A 158 -27.68 -11.46 -14.64
CA PRO A 158 -28.14 -10.14 -15.04
C PRO A 158 -27.06 -9.40 -15.84
N PRO A 159 -27.44 -8.57 -16.83
CA PRO A 159 -26.48 -7.85 -17.66
C PRO A 159 -25.54 -7.04 -16.77
N LEU A 160 -24.25 -7.35 -16.87
CA LEU A 160 -23.19 -6.61 -16.19
C LEU A 160 -23.35 -5.13 -16.55
N PRO A 161 -23.30 -4.21 -15.57
CA PRO A 161 -23.38 -2.78 -15.83
C PRO A 161 -22.28 -2.41 -16.83
N SER A 162 -22.69 -1.72 -17.90
CA SER A 162 -21.82 -1.21 -18.95
C SER A 162 -20.55 -0.62 -18.35
N ALA A 163 -19.40 -1.16 -18.76
CA ALA A 163 -18.10 -0.77 -18.22
C ALA A 163 -17.96 0.76 -18.24
N PRO A 164 -17.54 1.39 -17.13
CA PRO A 164 -17.37 2.83 -17.07
C PRO A 164 -16.39 3.27 -18.16
N SER A 165 -16.80 4.25 -18.98
CA SER A 165 -15.98 4.82 -20.04
C SER A 165 -14.70 5.40 -19.44
N ILE A 166 -13.57 4.76 -19.71
CA ILE A 166 -12.26 5.14 -19.17
C ILE A 166 -11.92 6.56 -19.67
N PRO A 167 -11.88 7.58 -18.79
CA PRO A 167 -11.47 8.93 -19.18
C PRO A 167 -9.99 8.91 -19.59
N LYS A 168 -9.70 9.46 -20.78
CA LYS A 168 -8.37 9.41 -21.42
C LYS A 168 -7.36 10.43 -20.91
N ILE A 169 -7.69 11.23 -19.89
CA ILE A 169 -6.83 12.34 -19.44
C ILE A 169 -5.99 11.86 -18.25
N ILE A 170 -4.82 11.29 -18.55
CA ILE A 170 -3.81 10.97 -17.55
C ILE A 170 -2.99 12.23 -17.32
N VAL A 171 -3.19 12.88 -16.18
CA VAL A 171 -2.33 13.99 -15.75
C VAL A 171 -1.06 13.37 -15.16
N PRO A 172 0.12 13.66 -15.72
CA PRO A 172 1.37 13.17 -15.15
C PRO A 172 1.58 13.83 -13.77
N ILE A 173 1.91 13.02 -12.78
CA ILE A 173 2.34 13.48 -11.45
C ILE A 173 3.85 13.34 -11.30
N ASP A 174 4.43 14.19 -10.47
CA ASP A 174 5.81 14.07 -10.06
C ASP A 174 6.01 12.81 -9.20
N ASP A 175 7.12 12.08 -9.42
CA ASP A 175 7.45 10.87 -8.67
C ASP A 175 7.72 11.14 -7.17
N LYS A 176 7.87 12.41 -6.78
CA LYS A 176 8.01 12.83 -5.37
C LYS A 176 6.77 12.51 -4.52
N TYR A 177 5.58 12.47 -5.12
CA TYR A 177 4.35 12.15 -4.39
C TYR A 177 4.10 10.64 -4.25
N ALA A 178 4.85 9.82 -4.99
CA ALA A 178 4.74 8.37 -4.94
C ALA A 178 5.45 7.75 -3.72
N LYS A 179 6.34 8.49 -3.05
CA LYS A 179 7.06 8.01 -1.86
C LYS A 179 6.57 8.73 -0.60
N PRO A 180 6.40 8.02 0.52
CA PRO A 180 5.93 8.64 1.76
C PRO A 180 6.93 9.70 2.26
N GLU A 181 8.22 9.42 2.18
CA GLU A 181 9.28 10.29 2.68
C GLU A 181 9.37 11.63 1.93
N THR A 182 9.04 11.67 0.63
CA THR A 182 9.16 12.87 -0.21
C THR A 182 7.84 13.58 -0.47
N SER A 183 6.70 12.94 -0.17
CA SER A 183 5.38 13.54 -0.37
C SER A 183 5.18 14.81 0.46
N GLY A 184 5.70 14.83 1.69
CA GLY A 184 5.49 15.93 2.65
C GLY A 184 4.05 16.09 3.15
N LEU A 185 3.10 15.30 2.62
CA LEU A 185 1.68 15.40 2.95
C LEU A 185 1.40 14.62 4.23
N LYS A 186 1.09 15.35 5.30
CA LYS A 186 0.71 14.78 6.59
C LYS A 186 -0.75 15.06 6.87
N PHE A 187 -1.50 14.02 7.25
CA PHE A 187 -2.90 14.13 7.62
C PHE A 187 -3.16 13.29 8.87
N THR A 188 -3.87 13.86 9.85
CA THR A 188 -4.23 13.12 11.07
C THR A 188 -5.62 12.54 10.90
N VAL A 189 -5.70 11.22 10.82
CA VAL A 189 -6.98 10.52 10.71
C VAL A 189 -7.58 10.34 12.10
N ILE A 190 -8.71 10.98 12.37
CA ILE A 190 -9.56 10.72 13.53
C ILE A 190 -10.66 9.70 13.19
N LYS A 191 -11.23 9.09 14.23
CA LYS A 191 -12.34 8.14 14.12
C LYS A 191 -13.59 8.84 13.59
N GLY A 192 -14.27 8.19 12.64
CA GLY A 192 -15.50 8.70 12.03
C GLY A 192 -15.32 9.02 10.54
N GLU A 193 -16.27 9.75 9.99
CA GLU A 193 -16.23 10.24 8.61
C GLU A 193 -15.53 11.59 8.55
N GLN A 194 -14.60 11.73 7.60
CA GLN A 194 -13.85 12.95 7.36
C GLN A 194 -13.69 13.22 5.86
N THR A 195 -13.58 14.50 5.53
CA THR A 195 -13.30 14.95 4.17
C THR A 195 -11.93 15.62 4.12
N TYR A 196 -11.08 15.19 3.20
CA TYR A 196 -9.75 15.74 2.98
C TYR A 196 -9.46 15.85 1.48
N ASP A 197 -9.44 17.06 0.95
CA ASP A 197 -9.10 17.29 -0.45
C ASP A 197 -7.58 17.43 -0.59
N ILE A 198 -7.00 16.64 -1.50
CA ILE A 198 -5.56 16.59 -1.76
C ILE A 198 -5.27 17.49 -2.98
N GLU A 199 -4.50 18.55 -2.76
CA GLU A 199 -3.98 19.41 -3.82
C GLU A 199 -2.46 19.22 -3.95
N LEU A 200 -2.01 18.80 -5.15
CA LEU A 200 -0.64 18.47 -5.51
C LEU A 200 0.02 19.51 -6.43
#